data_AF-A0A966SLL5-F1
#
_entry.id   AF-A0A966SLL5-F1
#
_cell.length_a   1.000
_cell.length_b   1.000
_cell.length_c   1.000
_cell.angle_alpha   90.00
_cell.angle_beta   90.00
_cell.angle_gamma   90.00
#
_symmetry.space_group_name_H-M   'P 1'
#
loop_
_entity.id
_entity.type
_entity.pdbx_description
1 polymer ?
#
loop_
_entity_poly.entity_id
_entity_poly.type
_entity_poly.pdbx_seq_one_letter_code
_entity_poly.pdbx_strand_id
1 'polypeptide(L)'
;AIATELDRLAKTHVGSDSLARMLRRPEVGYGDLPHRDERLTQDVVEQVEIALKYDGYIQRQEAEVERFRTMEDKRIPDWLDYASLRNLRPEARQKLTQVRPATLGQASRISGVSPADISVVMIAMKRAPQEESVACGAAEHQDSVPGHAGCCGDL
;
A
#
# COMPACT_ATOMS: atom_id res chain seq x y z
N ALA A 1 -13.29 -22.67 -16.27
CA ALA A 1 -14.75 -22.52 -16.05
C ALA A 1 -15.05 -21.18 -15.39
N ILE A 2 -14.72 -20.97 -14.11
CA ILE A 2 -15.02 -19.73 -13.37
C ILE A 2 -14.45 -18.47 -14.05
N ALA A 3 -13.13 -18.41 -14.29
CA ALA A 3 -12.49 -17.25 -14.91
C ALA A 3 -13.04 -16.93 -16.32
N THR A 4 -13.34 -17.97 -17.10
CA THR A 4 -13.96 -17.85 -18.43
C THR A 4 -15.34 -17.23 -18.34
N GLU A 5 -16.14 -17.66 -17.35
CA GLU A 5 -17.48 -17.13 -17.15
C GLU A 5 -17.46 -15.68 -16.63
N LEU A 6 -16.55 -15.35 -15.72
CA LEU A 6 -16.34 -13.97 -15.27
C LEU A 6 -16.02 -13.02 -16.43
N ASP A 7 -15.14 -13.44 -17.34
CA ASP A 7 -14.79 -12.68 -18.55
C ASP A 7 -16.00 -12.51 -19.49
N ARG A 8 -16.77 -13.58 -19.71
CA ARG A 8 -18.01 -13.54 -20.50
C ARG A 8 -19.03 -12.57 -19.91
N LEU A 9 -19.27 -12.62 -18.60
CA LEU A 9 -20.21 -11.77 -17.88
C LEU A 9 -19.79 -10.30 -17.91
N ALA A 10 -18.48 -10.01 -17.93
CA ALA A 10 -17.96 -8.66 -18.06
C ALA A 10 -18.19 -8.08 -19.47
N LYS A 11 -18.12 -8.93 -20.51
CA LYS A 11 -18.28 -8.52 -21.92
C LYS A 11 -19.72 -8.51 -22.41
N THR A 12 -20.59 -9.31 -21.81
CA THR A 12 -22.00 -9.41 -22.19
C THR A 12 -22.80 -8.28 -21.53
N HIS A 13 -23.52 -7.52 -22.35
CA HIS A 13 -24.28 -6.34 -21.90
C HIS A 13 -25.76 -6.48 -22.24
N VAL A 14 -26.61 -6.00 -21.35
CA VAL A 14 -28.05 -5.84 -21.58
C VAL A 14 -28.41 -4.40 -21.31
N GLY A 15 -28.74 -3.66 -22.37
CA GLY A 15 -28.85 -2.21 -22.31
C GLY A 15 -27.50 -1.58 -22.02
N SER A 16 -27.39 -0.82 -20.93
CA SER A 16 -26.18 -0.12 -20.50
C SER A 16 -25.34 -0.85 -19.45
N ASP A 17 -25.86 -1.91 -18.84
CA ASP A 17 -25.17 -2.65 -17.76
C ASP A 17 -24.62 -3.99 -18.28
N SER A 18 -23.42 -4.36 -17.82
CA SER A 18 -22.90 -5.72 -18.02
C SER A 18 -23.56 -6.73 -17.08
N LEU A 19 -23.61 -8.00 -17.48
CA LEU A 19 -24.15 -9.06 -16.60
C LEU A 19 -23.36 -9.15 -15.28
N ALA A 20 -22.04 -8.94 -15.33
CA ALA A 20 -21.21 -8.86 -14.13
C ALA A 20 -21.63 -7.71 -13.19
N ARG A 21 -22.02 -6.55 -13.73
CA ARG A 21 -22.51 -5.41 -12.95
C ARG A 21 -23.90 -5.68 -12.37
N MET A 22 -24.74 -6.44 -13.06
CA MET A 22 -26.04 -6.88 -12.53
C MET A 22 -25.86 -7.82 -11.34
N LEU A 23 -24.96 -8.81 -11.42
CA LEU A 23 -24.68 -9.76 -10.33
C LEU A 23 -24.05 -9.14 -9.08
N ARG A 24 -23.45 -7.95 -9.19
CA ARG A 24 -22.97 -7.20 -8.02
C ARG A 24 -24.12 -6.71 -7.12
N ARG A 25 -25.36 -6.70 -7.62
CA ARG A 25 -26.53 -6.31 -6.84
C ARG A 25 -26.95 -7.48 -5.93
N PRO A 26 -27.12 -7.26 -4.62
CA PRO A 26 -27.38 -8.35 -3.66
C PRO A 26 -28.68 -9.10 -3.95
N GLU A 27 -29.65 -8.45 -4.60
CA GLU A 27 -30.94 -9.01 -4.96
C GLU A 27 -30.94 -9.85 -6.26
N VAL A 28 -29.83 -9.89 -7.00
CA VAL A 28 -29.73 -10.59 -8.29
C VAL A 28 -28.89 -11.86 -8.14
N GLY A 29 -29.48 -13.01 -8.49
CA GLY A 29 -28.78 -14.28 -8.63
C GLY A 29 -28.35 -14.54 -10.06
N TYR A 30 -27.41 -15.47 -10.25
CA TYR A 30 -26.97 -15.94 -11.56
C TYR A 30 -28.14 -16.57 -12.34
N GLY A 31 -29.08 -17.20 -11.64
CA GLY A 31 -30.31 -17.73 -12.22
C GLY A 31 -31.20 -16.65 -12.85
N ASP A 32 -31.15 -15.42 -12.37
CA ASP A 32 -31.98 -14.31 -12.87
C ASP A 32 -31.36 -13.63 -14.10
N LEU A 33 -30.14 -14.03 -14.50
CA LEU A 33 -29.45 -13.41 -15.60
C LEU A 33 -30.04 -13.80 -16.97
N PRO A 34 -30.24 -12.83 -17.86
CA PRO A 34 -30.49 -13.11 -19.27
C PRO A 34 -29.23 -13.72 -19.89
N HIS A 35 -29.42 -14.67 -20.81
CA HIS A 35 -28.31 -15.37 -21.50
C HIS A 35 -27.31 -16.04 -20.54
N ARG A 36 -27.79 -16.55 -19.40
CA ARG A 36 -27.00 -17.40 -18.50
C ARG A 36 -26.55 -18.68 -19.22
N ASP A 37 -25.36 -19.17 -18.88
CA ASP A 37 -24.92 -20.50 -19.34
C ASP A 37 -25.50 -21.57 -18.42
N GLU A 38 -26.44 -22.37 -18.95
CA GLU A 38 -27.11 -23.47 -18.23
C GLU A 38 -26.25 -24.73 -18.10
N ARG A 39 -25.09 -24.77 -18.75
CA ARG A 39 -24.16 -25.91 -18.71
C ARG A 39 -23.23 -25.89 -17.51
N LEU A 40 -23.20 -24.77 -16.77
CA LEU A 40 -22.33 -24.62 -15.60
C LEU A 40 -22.89 -25.42 -14.43
N THR A 41 -21.98 -26.05 -13.68
CA THR A 41 -22.33 -26.72 -12.42
C THR A 41 -22.68 -25.69 -11.36
N GLN A 42 -23.46 -26.12 -10.36
CA GLN A 42 -23.84 -25.27 -9.23
C GLN A 42 -22.62 -24.68 -8.52
N ASP A 43 -21.56 -25.47 -8.33
CA ASP A 43 -20.30 -24.99 -7.72
C ASP A 43 -19.68 -23.83 -8.51
N VAL A 44 -19.67 -23.91 -9.85
CA VAL A 44 -19.11 -22.83 -10.68
C VAL A 44 -19.97 -21.58 -10.59
N VAL A 45 -21.30 -21.73 -10.60
CA VAL A 45 -22.24 -20.63 -10.43
C VAL A 45 -22.04 -19.93 -9.09
N GLU A 46 -21.95 -20.69 -8.00
CA GLU A 46 -21.72 -20.16 -6.66
C GLU A 46 -20.39 -19.40 -6.58
N GLN A 47 -19.30 -19.97 -7.10
CA GLN A 47 -17.99 -19.31 -7.08
C GLN A 47 -17.97 -18.01 -7.92
N VAL A 48 -18.69 -17.98 -9.05
CA VAL A 48 -18.83 -16.76 -9.85
C VAL A 48 -19.62 -15.68 -9.10
N GLU A 49 -20.72 -16.05 -8.44
CA GLU A 49 -21.50 -15.12 -7.63
C GLU A 49 -20.68 -14.56 -6.46
N ILE A 50 -19.97 -15.43 -5.73
CA ILE A 50 -19.09 -15.02 -4.64
C ILE A 50 -18.03 -14.05 -5.17
N ALA A 51 -17.33 -14.42 -6.25
CA ALA A 51 -16.30 -13.57 -6.82
C ALA A 51 -16.85 -12.17 -7.13
N LEU A 52 -17.97 -12.06 -7.84
CA LEU A 52 -18.51 -10.75 -8.23
C LEU A 52 -19.09 -9.94 -7.07
N LYS A 53 -19.80 -10.58 -6.14
CA LYS A 53 -20.43 -9.88 -5.00
C LYS A 53 -19.38 -9.38 -4.00
N TYR A 54 -18.30 -10.14 -3.80
CA TYR A 54 -17.28 -9.82 -2.80
C TYR A 54 -16.06 -9.08 -3.35
N ASP A 55 -15.81 -9.07 -4.66
CA ASP A 55 -14.69 -8.38 -5.31
C ASP A 55 -14.56 -6.91 -4.87
N GLY A 56 -15.67 -6.18 -4.74
CA GLY A 56 -15.64 -4.79 -4.27
C GLY A 56 -15.17 -4.62 -2.81
N TYR A 57 -15.49 -5.59 -1.95
CA TYR A 57 -15.06 -5.57 -0.55
C TYR A 57 -13.58 -5.94 -0.44
N ILE A 58 -13.15 -6.95 -1.19
CA ILE A 58 -11.76 -7.40 -1.24
C ILE A 58 -10.87 -6.26 -1.74
N GLN A 59 -11.22 -5.62 -2.86
CA GLN A 59 -10.45 -4.48 -3.38
C GLN A 59 -10.34 -3.33 -2.38
N ARG A 60 -11.42 -3.06 -1.62
CA ARG A 60 -11.39 -2.00 -0.60
C ARG A 60 -10.47 -2.35 0.57
N GLN A 61 -10.49 -3.61 1.02
CA GLN A 61 -9.61 -4.10 2.08
C GLN A 61 -8.16 -4.13 1.62
N GLU A 62 -7.88 -4.57 0.41
CA GLU A 62 -6.54 -4.55 -0.19
C GLU A 62 -6.00 -3.12 -0.30
N ALA A 63 -6.82 -2.16 -0.75
CA ALA A 63 -6.43 -0.76 -0.81
C ALA A 63 -6.12 -0.18 0.59
N GLU A 64 -6.80 -0.64 1.64
CA GLU A 64 -6.51 -0.26 3.02
C GLU A 64 -5.19 -0.87 3.49
N VAL A 65 -4.98 -2.18 3.26
CA VAL A 65 -3.72 -2.88 3.57
C VAL A 65 -2.53 -2.21 2.89
N GLU A 66 -2.66 -1.87 1.61
CA GLU A 66 -1.58 -1.25 0.85
C GLU A 66 -1.22 0.14 1.38
N ARG A 67 -2.23 0.93 1.78
CA ARG A 67 -2.00 2.21 2.47
C ARG A 67 -1.25 2.02 3.79
N PHE A 68 -1.60 0.99 4.56
CA PHE A 68 -0.90 0.66 5.80
C PHE A 68 0.56 0.24 5.54
N ARG A 69 0.81 -0.62 4.56
CA ARG A 69 2.18 -1.02 4.17
C ARG A 69 3.03 0.17 3.75
N THR A 70 2.48 1.04 2.90
CA THR A 70 3.14 2.27 2.46
C THR A 70 3.49 3.20 3.65
N MET A 71 2.79 3.09 4.78
CA MET A 71 3.11 3.86 6.00
C MET A 71 4.18 3.17 6.86
N GLU A 72 4.28 1.84 6.89
CA GLU A 72 5.25 1.15 7.74
C GLU A 72 6.71 1.49 7.39
N ASP A 73 7.02 1.58 6.09
CA ASP A 73 8.39 1.80 5.60
C ASP A 73 8.79 3.28 5.52
N LYS A 74 7.85 4.21 5.75
CA LYS A 74 8.15 5.65 5.65
C LYS A 74 8.90 6.15 6.87
N ARG A 75 10.17 6.50 6.66
CA ARG A 75 11.01 7.14 7.68
C ARG A 75 10.52 8.53 8.01
N ILE A 76 10.50 8.84 9.30
CA ILE A 76 10.22 10.19 9.78
C ILE A 76 11.55 10.94 9.82
N PRO A 77 11.68 12.10 9.17
CA PRO A 77 12.90 12.88 9.19
C PRO A 77 13.21 13.43 10.58
N ASP A 78 14.49 13.47 10.95
CA ASP A 78 14.94 13.94 12.27
C ASP A 78 14.68 15.44 12.51
N TRP A 79 14.51 16.22 11.43
CA TRP A 79 14.18 17.65 11.50
C TRP A 79 12.73 17.93 11.91
N LEU A 80 11.86 16.92 11.92
CA LEU A 80 10.44 17.12 12.19
C LEU A 80 10.20 17.46 13.66
N ASP A 81 9.86 18.72 13.92
CA ASP A 81 9.41 19.15 15.25
C ASP A 81 7.90 18.91 15.44
N TYR A 82 7.56 17.87 16.19
CA TYR A 82 6.17 17.58 16.59
C TYR A 82 5.54 18.70 17.43
N ALA A 83 6.34 19.48 18.17
CA ALA A 83 5.82 20.57 19.00
C ALA A 83 5.22 21.71 18.16
N SER A 84 5.78 21.96 16.97
CA SER A 84 5.30 22.94 16.00
C SER A 84 3.98 22.55 15.30
N LEU A 85 3.60 21.26 15.34
CA LEU A 85 2.42 20.75 14.62
C LEU A 85 1.11 21.13 15.34
N ARG A 86 0.54 22.28 14.97
CA ARG A 86 -0.68 22.83 15.59
C ARG A 86 -1.89 21.89 15.54
N ASN A 87 -2.02 21.10 14.47
CA ASN A 87 -3.16 20.20 14.26
C ASN A 87 -2.96 18.80 14.90
N LEU A 88 -1.87 18.59 15.62
CA LEU A 88 -1.59 17.34 16.32
C LEU A 88 -2.19 17.40 17.73
N ARG A 89 -2.93 16.35 18.12
CA ARG A 89 -3.54 16.26 19.46
C ARG A 89 -2.46 16.37 20.54
N PRO A 90 -2.74 17.00 21.70
CA PRO A 90 -1.75 17.17 22.77
C PRO A 90 -1.15 15.84 23.25
N GLU A 91 -1.99 14.82 23.39
CA GLU A 91 -1.57 13.46 23.76
C GLU A 91 -0.62 12.84 22.71
N ALA A 92 -1.00 12.89 21.43
CA ALA A 92 -0.19 12.36 20.34
C ALA A 92 1.15 13.10 20.24
N ARG A 93 1.13 14.44 20.36
CA ARG A 93 2.32 15.29 20.38
C ARG A 93 3.27 14.90 21.52
N GLN A 94 2.77 14.78 22.73
CA GLN A 94 3.58 14.38 23.88
C GLN A 94 4.23 13.02 23.66
N LYS A 95 3.45 12.03 23.21
CA LYS A 95 3.93 10.67 23.00
C LYS A 95 4.92 10.56 21.83
N LEU A 96 4.66 11.24 20.72
CA LEU A 96 5.57 11.28 19.57
C LEU A 96 6.89 11.99 19.89
N THR A 97 6.85 13.08 20.65
CA THR A 97 8.06 13.78 21.12
C THR A 97 8.87 12.93 22.11
N GLN A 98 8.22 12.16 22.97
CA GLN A 98 8.89 11.29 23.94
C GLN A 98 9.49 10.03 23.30
N VAL A 99 8.73 9.34 22.46
CA VAL A 99 9.15 8.08 21.84
C VAL A 99 10.12 8.31 20.67
N ARG A 100 9.97 9.42 19.95
CA ARG A 100 10.70 9.73 18.71
C ARG A 100 10.78 8.53 17.76
N PRO A 101 9.64 8.09 17.19
CA PRO A 101 9.62 6.95 16.29
C PRO A 101 10.43 7.24 15.01
N ALA A 102 11.17 6.24 14.54
CA ALA A 102 11.97 6.32 13.32
C ALA A 102 11.12 6.20 12.05
N THR A 103 9.95 5.55 12.14
CA THR A 103 9.04 5.36 11.00
C THR A 103 7.59 5.70 11.36
N LEU A 104 6.78 6.01 10.33
CA LEU A 104 5.35 6.24 10.50
C LEU A 104 4.62 4.99 11.02
N GLY A 105 5.06 3.78 10.64
CA GLY A 105 4.51 2.54 11.19
C GLY A 105 4.76 2.37 12.69
N GLN A 106 5.95 2.76 13.16
CA GLN A 106 6.23 2.77 14.59
C GLN A 106 5.34 3.81 15.30
N ALA A 107 5.19 5.00 14.72
CA ALA A 107 4.34 6.06 15.25
C ALA A 107 2.87 5.61 15.39
N SER A 108 2.32 4.88 14.41
CA SER A 108 0.91 4.44 14.43
C SER A 108 0.60 3.38 15.48
N ARG A 109 1.61 2.66 15.98
CA ARG A 109 1.45 1.65 17.05
C ARG A 109 1.53 2.24 18.46
N ILE A 110 1.89 3.52 18.59
CA ILE A 110 1.94 4.19 19.88
C ILE A 110 0.50 4.41 20.38
N SER A 111 0.19 3.83 21.54
CA SER A 111 -1.11 4.02 22.20
C SER A 111 -1.44 5.51 22.32
N GLY A 112 -2.62 5.95 21.91
CA GLY A 112 -3.05 7.35 21.96
C GLY A 112 -2.71 8.19 20.73
N VAL A 113 -1.95 7.64 19.77
CA VAL A 113 -1.77 8.22 18.44
C VAL A 113 -2.86 7.67 17.51
N SER A 114 -3.68 8.56 16.93
CA SER A 114 -4.77 8.17 16.03
C SER A 114 -4.33 8.19 14.56
N PRO A 115 -5.08 7.54 13.64
CA PRO A 115 -4.83 7.64 12.20
C PRO A 115 -4.85 9.10 11.67
N ALA A 116 -5.63 9.98 12.30
CA ALA A 116 -5.67 11.40 11.98
C ALA A 116 -4.35 12.11 12.35
N ASP A 117 -3.76 11.76 13.50
CA ASP A 117 -2.47 12.30 13.95
C ASP A 117 -1.34 11.90 12.97
N ILE A 118 -1.32 10.64 12.51
CA ILE A 118 -0.39 10.14 11.49
C ILE A 118 -0.55 10.90 10.17
N SER A 119 -1.78 11.23 9.79
CA SER A 119 -2.06 12.02 8.58
C SER A 119 -1.47 13.43 8.69
N VAL A 120 -1.55 14.07 9.86
CA VAL A 120 -0.93 15.38 10.11
C VAL A 120 0.59 15.31 9.99
N VAL A 121 1.23 14.28 10.58
CA VAL A 121 2.68 14.04 10.46
C VAL A 121 3.07 13.86 8.99
N MET A 122 2.33 13.07 8.23
CA MET A 122 2.59 12.84 6.80
C MET A 122 2.48 14.13 5.97
N ILE A 123 1.51 14.99 6.26
CA ILE A 123 1.36 16.29 5.60
C ILE A 123 2.54 17.21 5.95
N ALA A 124 3.00 17.20 7.20
CA ALA A 124 4.16 17.98 7.62
C ALA A 124 5.44 17.53 6.92
N MET A 125 5.66 16.21 6.81
CA MET A 125 6.77 15.62 6.05
C MET A 125 6.78 16.06 4.59
N LYS A 126 5.60 16.26 3.96
CA LYS A 126 5.48 16.75 2.58
C LYS A 126 5.67 18.26 2.42
N ARG A 127 5.55 19.04 3.50
CA ARG A 127 5.58 20.51 3.48
C ARG A 127 6.96 21.10 3.77
N ALA A 128 7.94 20.31 4.20
CA ALA A 128 9.29 20.81 4.39
C ALA A 128 9.94 21.19 3.06
N PRO A 129 10.91 22.11 3.09
CA PRO A 129 11.75 22.41 1.93
C PRO A 129 12.37 21.10 1.44
N GLN A 130 12.36 20.89 0.13
CA GLN A 130 13.15 19.86 -0.52
C GLN A 130 14.63 20.24 -0.34
N GLU A 131 15.24 19.83 0.76
CA GLU A 131 16.69 19.77 0.90
C GLU A 131 17.11 18.31 0.79
N GLU A 132 17.91 18.05 -0.24
CA GLU A 132 18.26 16.75 -0.80
C GLU A 132 18.96 15.79 0.17
N SER A 133 18.67 14.50 0.03
CA SER A 133 19.64 13.40 0.10
C SER A 133 19.01 12.23 -0.68
N VAL A 134 19.55 11.74 -1.81
CA VAL A 134 20.93 11.30 -2.05
C VAL A 134 21.48 10.53 -0.84
N ALA A 135 20.99 9.31 -0.70
CA ALA A 135 21.81 8.19 -0.25
C ALA A 135 21.74 7.18 -1.41
N CYS A 136 22.69 7.18 -2.35
CA CYS A 136 24.06 6.68 -2.18
C CYS A 136 24.09 5.40 -1.32
N GLY A 137 24.04 4.28 -2.02
CA GLY A 137 24.12 2.94 -1.48
C GLY A 137 24.67 2.00 -2.54
N ALA A 138 25.92 2.21 -2.93
CA ALA A 138 26.76 1.19 -3.53
C ALA A 138 28.14 1.29 -2.87
N ALA A 139 28.28 0.58 -1.76
CA ALA A 139 29.57 0.25 -1.20
C ALA A 139 30.09 -0.97 -1.95
N GLU A 140 31.17 -0.80 -2.73
CA GLU A 140 32.22 -1.81 -2.88
C GLU A 140 33.56 -1.08 -2.91
N HIS A 141 34.17 -1.03 -1.73
CA HIS A 141 35.57 -0.69 -1.52
C HIS A 141 36.36 -1.95 -1.91
N GLN A 142 36.98 -1.97 -3.09
CA GLN A 142 38.05 -2.92 -3.36
C GLN A 142 39.36 -2.25 -2.94
N ASP A 143 39.78 -2.59 -1.72
CA ASP A 143 41.19 -2.55 -1.35
C ASP A 143 41.97 -3.43 -2.34
N SER A 144 42.88 -2.81 -3.08
CA SER A 144 43.92 -3.51 -3.82
C SER A 144 45.20 -2.70 -3.70
N VAL A 145 45.88 -2.98 -2.58
CA VAL A 145 47.33 -3.02 -2.32
C VAL A 145 48.24 -2.25 -3.29
N PRO A 146 49.05 -1.29 -2.81
CA PRO A 146 50.15 -0.73 -3.58
C PRO A 146 51.30 -1.76 -3.67
N GLY A 147 51.64 -2.16 -4.89
CA GLY A 147 52.84 -2.94 -5.18
C GLY A 147 54.10 -2.10 -4.91
N HIS A 148 54.78 -2.42 -3.81
CA HIS A 148 56.17 -2.08 -3.56
C HIS A 148 57.06 -2.66 -4.67
N ALA A 149 57.63 -1.81 -5.52
CA ALA A 149 58.86 -2.11 -6.23
C ALA A 149 59.99 -1.30 -5.56
N GLY A 150 60.71 -1.95 -4.66
CA GLY A 150 61.93 -1.45 -4.06
C GLY A 150 63.18 -2.00 -4.75
N CYS A 151 64.28 -1.27 -4.54
CA CYS A 151 65.70 -1.52 -4.86
C CYS A 151 66.19 -0.91 -6.19
N CYS A 152 66.92 0.21 -6.17
CA CYS A 152 68.32 0.41 -5.72
C CYS A 152 69.33 -0.45 -6.49
N GLY A 153 70.24 0.24 -7.17
CA GLY A 153 71.42 -0.29 -7.82
C GLY A 153 72.25 0.85 -8.38
N ASP A 154 73.01 1.52 -7.51
CA ASP A 154 74.15 2.37 -7.84
C ASP A 154 75.19 1.57 -8.64
N LEU A 155 75.56 2.07 -9.83
CA LEU A 155 76.91 2.08 -10.44
C LEU A 155 76.87 2.66 -11.86
#